data_AF-A0A975Q898-F1
#
_entry.id   AF-A0A975Q898-F1
#
_cell.length_a   1.000
_cell.length_b   1.000
_cell.length_c   1.000
_cell.angle_alpha   90.00
_cell.angle_beta   90.00
_cell.angle_gamma   90.00
#
_symmetry.space_group_name_H-M   'P 1'
#
loop_
_entity.id
_entity.type
_entity.pdbx_description
1 polymer ?
#
loop_
_entity_poly.entity_id
_entity_poly.type
_entity_poly.pdbx_seq_one_letter_code
_entity_poly.pdbx_strand_id
1 'polypeptide(L)'
;MGIWKINIERNYCVIAYAMPTHSVHSPIPFKGIPEPPLEVACLHASFFDGLRSGIKTEFMPKVQAVTAMTLDGFLPETDNVLMRWVMNHRKGFARWRERCDARILPHYILDLLCEKDTKGDSFIYLAEVSDAETLDLLRGLFHYNLVEELIIYLFPYSAGKGNSIQAIFPVRQWQLHKAVVLPGGICRLIYRNPCRM
;
A
#
# COMPACT_ATOMS: atom_id res chain seq x y z
N MET A 1 -12.80 -19.75 -14.22
CA MET A 1 -11.53 -20.03 -13.53
C MET A 1 -11.86 -20.44 -12.11
N GLY A 2 -11.57 -21.68 -11.72
CA GLY A 2 -11.86 -22.20 -10.38
C GLY A 2 -10.63 -22.07 -9.49
N ILE A 3 -10.81 -21.49 -8.30
CA ILE A 3 -9.79 -21.49 -7.24
C ILE A 3 -9.97 -22.81 -6.47
N TRP A 4 -8.96 -23.67 -6.49
CA TRP A 4 -8.98 -24.93 -5.76
C TRP A 4 -8.11 -24.82 -4.52
N LYS A 5 -8.66 -25.23 -3.37
CA LYS A 5 -7.99 -25.21 -2.06
C LYS A 5 -7.52 -26.63 -1.74
N ILE A 6 -6.22 -26.87 -1.72
CA ILE A 6 -5.64 -28.10 -1.16
C ILE A 6 -5.14 -27.76 0.24
N ASN A 7 -5.76 -28.39 1.24
CA ASN A 7 -5.44 -28.18 2.65
C ASN A 7 -4.44 -29.25 3.09
N ILE A 8 -3.16 -28.88 3.18
CA ILE A 8 -2.12 -29.74 3.77
C ILE A 8 -1.84 -29.19 5.17
N GLU A 9 -2.40 -29.89 6.16
CA GLU A 9 -2.18 -29.80 7.60
C GLU A 9 -1.57 -28.50 8.19
N ARG A 10 -2.44 -27.75 8.87
CA ARG A 10 -2.27 -26.88 10.05
C ARG A 10 -1.14 -25.83 10.12
N ASN A 11 -0.21 -25.70 9.17
CA ASN A 11 0.78 -24.61 9.18
C ASN A 11 1.21 -24.11 7.80
N TYR A 12 0.62 -24.63 6.72
CA TYR A 12 1.01 -24.27 5.35
C TYR A 12 -0.24 -24.14 4.47
N CYS A 13 -0.44 -22.96 3.89
CA CYS A 13 -1.37 -22.78 2.78
C CYS A 13 -0.54 -22.67 1.50
N VAL A 14 -0.70 -23.63 0.59
CA VAL A 14 -0.18 -23.54 -0.77
C VAL A 14 -1.31 -22.98 -1.63
N ILE A 15 -1.16 -21.74 -2.11
CA ILE A 15 -2.07 -21.18 -3.10
C ILE A 15 -1.46 -21.46 -4.46
N ALA A 16 -2.09 -22.35 -5.23
CA ALA A 16 -1.76 -22.57 -6.62
C ALA A 16 -2.82 -21.87 -7.49
N TYR A 17 -2.37 -20.99 -8.37
CA TYR A 17 -3.23 -20.44 -9.43
C TYR A 17 -2.62 -20.74 -10.80
N ALA A 18 -3.48 -21.08 -11.75
CA ALA A 18 -3.09 -21.32 -13.14
C ALA A 18 -3.25 -20.01 -13.93
N MET A 19 -2.14 -19.42 -14.38
CA MET A 19 -2.14 -18.39 -15.42
C MET A 19 -2.10 -19.04 -16.80
N PRO A 20 -2.56 -18.38 -17.88
CA PRO A 20 -2.67 -18.98 -19.22
C PRO A 20 -1.36 -19.55 -19.80
N THR A 21 -0.20 -19.19 -19.26
CA THR A 21 1.11 -19.60 -19.80
C THR A 21 2.12 -20.09 -18.78
N HIS A 22 1.84 -20.10 -17.47
CA HIS A 22 2.70 -20.71 -16.44
C HIS A 22 1.97 -20.91 -15.11
N SER A 23 2.34 -21.97 -14.39
CA SER A 23 1.81 -22.30 -13.06
C SER A 23 2.82 -21.86 -11.99
N VAL A 24 2.39 -21.04 -11.03
CA VAL A 24 3.25 -20.58 -9.93
C VAL A 24 2.83 -21.28 -8.65
N HIS A 25 3.76 -22.01 -8.02
CA HIS A 25 3.59 -22.60 -6.70
C HIS A 25 4.35 -21.74 -5.68
N SER A 26 3.64 -21.11 -4.74
CA SER A 26 4.26 -20.40 -3.63
C SER A 26 3.83 -21.01 -2.29
N PRO A 27 4.75 -21.66 -1.55
CA PRO A 27 4.49 -22.08 -0.18
C PRO A 27 4.65 -20.88 0.76
N ILE A 28 3.55 -20.42 1.38
CA ILE A 28 3.58 -19.32 2.36
C ILE A 28 3.53 -19.93 3.77
N PRO A 29 4.60 -19.80 4.59
CA PRO A 29 4.58 -20.24 5.99
C PRO A 29 3.85 -19.20 6.86
N PHE A 30 2.68 -19.57 7.38
CA PHE A 30 1.91 -18.74 8.32
C PHE A 30 2.24 -19.15 9.76
N LYS A 31 3.18 -18.45 10.41
CA LYS A 31 3.39 -18.60 11.86
C LYS A 31 3.39 -17.23 12.55
N GLY A 32 2.30 -16.94 13.28
CA GLY A 32 2.28 -15.91 14.32
C GLY A 32 1.61 -14.56 14.01
N ILE A 33 0.67 -14.48 13.06
CA ILE A 33 -0.15 -13.27 12.83
C ILE A 33 -1.62 -13.75 12.77
N PRO A 34 -2.61 -13.03 13.36
CA PRO A 34 -4.01 -13.32 13.08
C PRO A 34 -4.21 -13.31 11.56
N GLU A 35 -4.71 -14.42 11.00
CA GLU A 35 -4.79 -14.65 9.56
C GLU A 35 -5.33 -13.40 8.84
N PRO A 36 -4.51 -12.68 8.05
CA PRO A 36 -5.05 -11.66 7.17
C PRO A 36 -5.97 -12.35 6.15
N PRO A 37 -7.09 -11.73 5.74
CA PRO A 37 -7.95 -12.28 4.69
C PRO A 37 -7.12 -12.69 3.48
N LEU A 38 -7.41 -13.85 2.88
CA LEU A 38 -6.66 -14.46 1.76
C LEU A 38 -6.31 -13.46 0.64
N GLU A 39 -7.16 -12.47 0.40
CA GLU A 39 -6.99 -11.41 -0.60
C GLU A 39 -5.83 -10.44 -0.27
N VAL A 40 -5.61 -10.15 1.02
CA VAL A 40 -4.46 -9.36 1.51
C VAL A 40 -3.15 -10.14 1.33
N ALA A 41 -3.21 -11.46 1.55
CA ALA A 41 -2.06 -12.34 1.32
C ALA A 41 -1.73 -12.44 -0.18
N CYS A 42 -2.74 -12.51 -1.06
CA CYS A 42 -2.54 -12.49 -2.52
C CYS A 42 -1.92 -11.19 -3.02
N LEU A 43 -2.40 -10.01 -2.58
CA LEU A 43 -1.81 -8.73 -2.97
C LEU A 43 -0.34 -8.60 -2.50
N HIS A 44 -0.04 -9.07 -1.28
CA HIS A 44 1.32 -9.11 -0.77
C HIS A 44 2.23 -10.01 -1.62
N ALA A 45 1.77 -11.24 -1.94
CA ALA A 45 2.51 -12.21 -2.74
C ALA A 45 2.68 -11.80 -4.22
N SER A 46 1.81 -10.94 -4.74
CA SER A 46 1.81 -10.56 -6.16
C SER A 46 2.69 -9.35 -6.48
N PHE A 47 2.89 -8.44 -5.52
CA PHE A 47 3.50 -7.13 -5.79
C PHE A 47 4.66 -6.74 -4.87
N PHE A 48 4.70 -7.25 -3.63
CA PHE A 48 5.58 -6.74 -2.59
C PHE A 48 6.24 -7.90 -1.85
N ASP A 49 6.99 -8.71 -2.60
CA ASP A 49 7.73 -9.83 -2.01
C ASP A 49 8.94 -9.27 -1.25
N GLY A 50 8.79 -9.19 0.06
CA GLY A 50 9.76 -8.63 0.99
C GLY A 50 9.91 -9.54 2.21
N LEU A 51 10.89 -10.44 2.15
CA LEU A 51 11.23 -11.35 3.24
C LEU A 51 11.62 -10.56 4.51
N ARG A 52 11.18 -11.06 5.67
CA ARG A 52 11.47 -10.51 7.02
C ARG A 52 12.94 -10.11 7.19
N SER A 53 13.16 -8.87 7.63
CA SER A 53 14.31 -8.53 8.47
C SER A 53 13.84 -7.62 9.59
N GLY A 54 13.98 -8.10 10.83
CA GLY A 54 13.79 -7.27 12.00
C GLY A 54 14.97 -6.32 12.15
N ILE A 55 14.75 -5.04 11.88
CA ILE A 55 15.65 -3.98 12.33
C ILE A 55 14.80 -2.91 13.00
N LYS A 56 14.99 -2.76 14.32
CA LYS A 56 14.59 -1.58 15.09
C LYS A 56 15.64 -0.49 14.85
N THR A 57 15.57 0.16 13.70
CA THR A 57 16.06 1.52 13.54
C THR A 57 14.83 2.42 13.46
N GLU A 58 14.88 3.61 14.07
CA GLU A 58 13.82 4.60 13.97
C GLU A 58 13.77 5.12 12.53
N PHE A 59 13.22 4.31 11.62
CA PHE A 59 12.95 4.72 10.25
C PHE A 59 11.88 5.82 10.30
N MET A 60 12.31 7.06 10.07
CA MET A 60 11.46 8.23 9.92
C MET A 60 11.34 8.52 8.42
N PRO A 61 10.25 8.06 7.76
CA PRO A 61 10.05 8.34 6.35
C PRO A 61 9.82 9.84 6.13
N LYS A 62 10.64 10.46 5.28
CA LYS A 62 10.47 11.87 4.90
C LYS A 62 9.30 12.07 3.94
N VAL A 63 9.02 11.10 3.08
CA VAL A 63 7.92 11.20 2.09
C VAL A 63 6.99 10.00 2.23
N GLN A 64 5.79 10.29 2.70
CA GLN A 64 4.71 9.31 2.84
C GLN A 64 3.68 9.51 1.74
N ALA A 65 3.21 8.42 1.14
CA ALA A 65 2.05 8.44 0.25
C ALA A 65 0.91 7.66 0.88
N VAL A 66 -0.29 8.24 0.91
CA VAL A 66 -1.50 7.58 1.41
C VAL A 66 -2.55 7.51 0.32
N THR A 67 -3.12 6.33 0.13
CA THR A 67 -4.16 6.08 -0.87
C THR A 67 -5.19 5.05 -0.38
N ALA A 68 -6.33 5.00 -1.04
CA ALA A 68 -7.33 3.95 -0.89
C ALA A 68 -7.41 3.15 -2.19
N MET A 69 -7.63 1.83 -2.09
CA MET A 69 -7.62 0.94 -3.24
C MET A 69 -8.67 -0.15 -3.05
N THR A 70 -9.32 -0.59 -4.13
CA THR A 70 -10.19 -1.77 -4.13
C THR A 70 -9.38 -3.07 -4.21
N LEU A 71 -10.02 -4.22 -3.98
CA LEU A 71 -9.36 -5.53 -4.03
C LEU A 71 -8.69 -5.82 -5.37
N ASP A 72 -9.28 -5.34 -6.45
CA ASP A 72 -8.82 -5.46 -7.82
C ASP A 72 -7.93 -4.31 -8.28
N GLY A 73 -7.47 -3.47 -7.35
CA GLY A 73 -6.37 -2.53 -7.59
C GLY A 73 -6.76 -1.16 -8.17
N PHE A 74 -8.04 -0.79 -8.12
CA PHE A 74 -8.53 0.50 -8.63
C PHE A 74 -8.70 1.54 -7.51
N LEU A 75 -8.59 2.82 -7.87
CA LEU A 75 -8.94 3.93 -7.01
C LEU A 75 -10.47 3.96 -6.80
N PRO A 76 -10.96 3.92 -5.55
CA PRO A 76 -12.38 4.08 -5.26
C PRO A 76 -12.92 5.44 -5.72
N GLU A 77 -14.19 5.48 -6.13
CA GLU A 77 -14.86 6.74 -6.46
C GLU A 77 -14.94 7.67 -5.24
N THR A 78 -14.78 8.98 -5.44
CA THR A 78 -14.71 9.96 -4.35
C THR A 78 -16.01 10.05 -3.54
N ASP A 79 -17.15 9.78 -4.17
CA ASP A 79 -18.47 9.74 -3.54
C ASP A 79 -18.76 8.41 -2.83
N ASN A 80 -17.91 7.39 -2.95
CA ASN A 80 -18.06 6.13 -2.23
C ASN A 80 -18.06 6.36 -0.71
N VAL A 81 -18.97 5.69 0.01
CA VAL A 81 -19.13 5.85 1.46
C VAL A 81 -17.86 5.48 2.24
N LEU A 82 -17.16 4.40 1.82
CA LEU A 82 -15.90 3.98 2.46
C LEU A 82 -14.78 4.97 2.16
N MET A 83 -14.73 5.52 0.94
CA MET A 83 -13.76 6.56 0.57
C MET A 83 -13.97 7.81 1.43
N ARG A 84 -15.20 8.29 1.54
CA ARG A 84 -15.56 9.45 2.37
C ARG A 84 -15.26 9.21 3.85
N TRP A 85 -15.47 7.99 4.35
CA TRP A 85 -15.10 7.60 5.70
C TRP A 85 -13.58 7.62 5.89
N VAL A 86 -12.80 6.99 5.01
CA VAL A 86 -11.33 6.95 5.11
C VAL A 86 -10.74 8.35 5.00
N MET A 87 -11.26 9.21 4.15
CA MET A 87 -10.75 10.58 3.99
C MET A 87 -10.88 11.43 5.26
N ASN A 88 -11.92 11.21 6.07
CA ASN A 88 -12.28 12.10 7.18
C ASN A 88 -12.09 11.48 8.57
N HIS A 89 -12.07 10.15 8.68
CA HIS A 89 -12.04 9.49 9.98
C HIS A 89 -10.64 9.56 10.62
N ARG A 90 -10.57 9.71 11.95
CA ARG A 90 -9.33 9.75 12.75
C ARG A 90 -8.41 8.52 12.62
N LYS A 91 -8.92 7.40 12.10
CA LYS A 91 -8.14 6.19 11.79
C LYS A 91 -7.75 6.07 10.31
N GLY A 92 -8.24 7.01 9.49
CA GLY A 92 -8.07 7.14 8.03
C GLY A 92 -6.99 8.15 7.67
N PHE A 93 -7.23 9.00 6.67
CA PHE A 93 -6.27 10.00 6.16
C PHE A 93 -6.02 11.12 7.16
N ALA A 94 -7.05 11.51 7.94
CA ALA A 94 -6.91 12.53 8.98
C ALA A 94 -5.76 12.21 9.97
N ARG A 95 -5.56 10.93 10.29
CA ARG A 95 -4.43 10.48 11.13
C ARG A 95 -3.06 10.91 10.59
N TRP A 96 -2.90 10.84 9.27
CA TRP A 96 -1.64 11.11 8.60
C TRP A 96 -1.45 12.60 8.39
N ARG A 97 -2.54 13.35 8.16
CA ARG A 97 -2.55 14.82 8.14
C ARG A 97 -2.07 15.42 9.46
N GLU A 98 -2.51 14.86 10.59
CA GLU A 98 -2.10 15.31 11.93
C GLU A 98 -0.61 15.05 12.22
N ARG A 99 0.06 14.21 11.43
CA ARG A 99 1.45 13.78 11.65
C ARG A 99 2.44 14.37 10.64
N CYS A 100 1.94 14.89 9.52
CA CYS A 100 2.81 15.48 8.49
C CYS A 100 3.05 16.96 8.76
N ASP A 101 4.22 17.44 8.36
CA ASP A 101 4.57 18.86 8.42
C ASP A 101 4.10 19.60 7.17
N ALA A 102 4.06 18.93 6.01
CA ALA A 102 3.59 19.50 4.75
C ALA A 102 2.88 18.49 3.85
N ARG A 103 1.91 18.96 3.06
CA ARG A 103 1.23 18.16 2.02
C ARG A 103 1.88 18.43 0.66
N ILE A 104 2.13 17.36 -0.09
CA ILE A 104 2.66 17.44 -1.46
C ILE A 104 1.50 17.69 -2.40
N LEU A 105 1.58 18.77 -3.16
CA LEU A 105 0.62 19.09 -4.24
C LEU A 105 1.17 18.61 -5.59
N PRO A 106 0.32 18.34 -6.59
CA PRO A 106 0.73 17.81 -7.90
C PRO A 106 1.85 18.59 -8.61
N HIS A 107 1.99 19.89 -8.36
CA HIS A 107 3.01 20.74 -8.99
C HIS A 107 4.31 20.87 -8.17
N TYR A 108 4.38 20.27 -6.99
CA TYR A 108 5.45 20.50 -6.02
C TYR A 108 6.57 19.46 -6.07
N ILE A 109 6.58 18.54 -7.06
CA ILE A 109 7.59 17.47 -7.13
C ILE A 109 9.01 18.04 -7.31
N LEU A 110 9.18 19.04 -8.17
CA LEU A 110 10.48 19.66 -8.42
C LEU A 110 10.98 20.44 -7.20
N ASP A 111 10.10 21.20 -6.56
CA ASP A 111 10.43 21.93 -5.34
C ASP A 111 10.78 20.97 -4.19
N LEU A 112 10.04 19.86 -4.08
CA LEU A 112 10.33 18.79 -3.13
C LEU A 112 11.73 18.20 -3.35
N LEU A 113 12.14 17.98 -4.61
CA LEU A 113 13.49 17.49 -4.91
C LEU A 113 14.58 18.47 -4.45
N CYS A 114 14.33 19.78 -4.52
CA CYS A 114 15.27 20.80 -4.08
C CYS A 114 15.31 20.97 -2.56
N GLU A 115 14.15 20.88 -1.89
CA GLU A 115 14.03 21.24 -0.47
C GLU A 115 14.12 20.06 0.50
N LYS A 116 13.82 18.82 0.07
CA LYS A 116 13.70 17.65 0.97
C LYS A 116 14.94 17.42 1.83
N ASP A 117 16.12 17.71 1.29
CA ASP A 117 17.40 17.50 1.99
C ASP A 117 17.84 18.72 2.81
N THR A 118 17.15 19.85 2.68
CA THR A 118 17.40 21.06 3.49
C THR A 118 16.63 21.07 4.80
N LYS A 119 15.54 20.31 4.89
CA LYS A 119 14.70 20.19 6.09
C LYS A 119 15.27 19.14 7.04
N GLY A 120 14.98 19.30 8.33
CA GLY A 120 15.41 18.39 9.37
C GLY A 120 14.92 16.96 9.14
N ASP A 121 15.63 15.98 9.71
CA ASP A 121 15.37 14.56 9.47
C ASP A 121 14.02 14.05 9.96
N SER A 122 13.38 14.80 10.85
CA SER A 122 12.02 14.51 11.34
C SER A 122 10.91 15.08 10.48
N PHE A 123 11.22 15.86 9.42
CA PHE A 123 10.20 16.53 8.61
C PHE A 123 9.50 15.54 7.66
N ILE A 124 8.17 15.49 7.72
CA ILE A 124 7.34 14.55 6.99
C ILE A 124 6.47 15.27 5.95
N TYR A 125 6.69 14.91 4.69
CA TYR A 125 5.84 15.25 3.56
C TYR A 125 4.78 14.16 3.33
N LEU A 126 3.54 14.56 3.11
CA LEU A 126 2.42 13.66 2.84
C LEU A 126 1.83 13.91 1.45
N ALA A 127 1.83 12.89 0.59
CA ALA A 127 1.03 12.85 -0.63
C ALA A 127 -0.26 12.10 -0.37
N GLU A 128 -1.40 12.78 -0.52
CA GLU A 128 -2.72 12.15 -0.44
C GLU A 128 -3.24 11.88 -1.85
N VAL A 129 -3.68 10.65 -2.08
CA VAL A 129 -4.15 10.20 -3.38
C VAL A 129 -5.61 9.81 -3.26
N SER A 130 -6.47 10.64 -3.85
CA SER A 130 -7.93 10.52 -3.75
C SER A 130 -8.69 10.68 -5.07
N ASP A 131 -8.00 11.14 -6.11
CA ASP A 131 -8.55 11.43 -7.43
C ASP A 131 -7.49 11.16 -8.51
N ALA A 132 -7.85 11.38 -9.78
CA ALA A 132 -6.95 11.14 -10.90
C ALA A 132 -5.72 12.06 -10.91
N GLU A 133 -5.86 13.32 -10.50
CA GLU A 133 -4.75 14.29 -10.52
C GLU A 133 -3.68 13.93 -9.47
N THR A 134 -4.13 13.61 -8.26
CA THR A 134 -3.26 13.13 -7.18
C THR A 134 -2.71 11.72 -7.45
N LEU A 135 -3.36 10.94 -8.30
CA LEU A 135 -2.84 9.66 -8.77
C LEU A 135 -1.65 9.85 -9.73
N ASP A 136 -1.69 10.85 -10.60
CA ASP A 136 -0.55 11.22 -11.45
C ASP A 136 0.62 11.76 -10.62
N LEU A 137 0.33 12.50 -9.54
CA LEU A 137 1.34 12.87 -8.54
C LEU A 137 2.02 11.63 -7.96
N LEU A 138 1.24 10.62 -7.54
CA LEU A 138 1.78 9.36 -7.00
C LEU A 138 2.70 8.67 -8.02
N ARG A 139 2.28 8.65 -9.30
CA ARG A 139 3.09 8.10 -10.40
C ARG A 139 4.42 8.84 -10.53
N GLY A 140 4.42 10.16 -10.49
CA GLY A 140 5.63 10.97 -10.49
C GLY A 140 6.54 10.68 -9.29
N LEU A 141 5.97 10.60 -8.08
CA LEU A 141 6.74 10.31 -6.87
C LEU A 141 7.40 8.93 -6.92
N PHE A 142 6.73 7.90 -7.46
CA PHE A 142 7.35 6.60 -7.67
C PHE A 142 8.40 6.61 -8.78
N HIS A 143 8.17 7.36 -9.85
CA HIS A 143 9.12 7.48 -10.96
C HIS A 143 10.47 8.04 -10.48
N TYR A 144 10.45 9.06 -9.62
CA TYR A 144 11.64 9.62 -8.98
C TYR A 144 12.08 8.87 -7.71
N ASN A 145 11.44 7.75 -7.38
CA ASN A 145 11.72 6.94 -6.19
C ASN A 145 11.73 7.78 -4.88
N LEU A 146 10.79 8.72 -4.77
CA LEU A 146 10.71 9.63 -3.63
C LEU A 146 9.94 9.06 -2.46
N VAL A 147 8.94 8.21 -2.72
CA VAL A 147 8.12 7.60 -1.67
C VAL A 147 8.96 6.64 -0.83
N GLU A 148 8.89 6.82 0.48
CA GLU A 148 9.61 6.02 1.48
C GLU A 148 8.66 5.11 2.27
N GLU A 149 7.45 5.60 2.58
CA GLU A 149 6.38 4.83 3.21
C GLU A 149 5.08 4.97 2.39
N LEU A 150 4.48 3.83 2.03
CA LEU A 150 3.24 3.75 1.27
C LEU A 150 2.14 3.17 2.17
N ILE A 151 1.08 3.94 2.37
CA ILE A 151 -0.07 3.56 3.19
C ILE A 151 -1.27 3.32 2.26
N ILE A 152 -1.78 2.10 2.27
CA ILE A 152 -2.92 1.69 1.44
C ILE A 152 -4.09 1.32 2.34
N TYR A 153 -5.24 1.96 2.13
CA TYR A 153 -6.52 1.54 2.68
C TYR A 153 -7.25 0.66 1.66
N LEU A 154 -7.17 -0.65 1.85
CA LEU A 154 -7.79 -1.64 0.99
C LEU A 154 -9.26 -1.83 1.36
N PHE A 155 -10.15 -1.65 0.39
CA PHE A 155 -11.59 -1.83 0.56
C PHE A 155 -12.02 -3.25 0.24
N PRO A 156 -12.99 -3.82 0.97
CA PRO A 156 -13.41 -5.23 0.82
C PRO A 156 -14.40 -5.40 -0.34
N TYR A 157 -14.13 -4.80 -1.49
CA TYR A 157 -14.90 -4.99 -2.72
C TYR A 157 -14.02 -4.76 -3.96
N SER A 158 -14.49 -5.21 -5.12
CA SER A 158 -13.84 -4.98 -6.43
C SER A 158 -14.64 -3.96 -7.24
N ALA A 159 -13.97 -2.97 -7.85
CA ALA A 159 -14.64 -1.95 -8.67
C ALA A 159 -14.92 -2.43 -10.10
N GLY A 160 -14.07 -3.31 -10.63
CA GLY A 160 -14.07 -3.83 -12.00
C GLY A 160 -13.56 -2.85 -13.06
N LYS A 161 -13.55 -1.53 -12.78
CA LYS A 161 -13.12 -0.47 -13.69
C LYS A 161 -12.66 0.77 -12.90
N GLY A 162 -11.94 1.67 -13.57
CA GLY A 162 -11.55 2.97 -13.03
C GLY A 162 -10.06 3.23 -13.22
N ASN A 163 -9.54 4.16 -12.42
CA ASN A 163 -8.11 4.47 -12.42
C ASN A 163 -7.33 3.38 -11.68
N SER A 164 -6.45 2.69 -12.38
CA SER A 164 -5.68 1.58 -11.82
C SER A 164 -4.53 2.11 -10.96
N ILE A 165 -4.63 1.94 -9.64
CA ILE A 165 -3.54 2.25 -8.71
C ILE A 165 -2.46 1.19 -8.79
N GLN A 166 -2.84 -0.09 -8.90
CA GLN A 166 -1.91 -1.20 -8.99
C GLN A 166 -0.92 -1.06 -10.17
N ALA A 167 -1.35 -0.44 -11.27
CA ALA A 167 -0.50 -0.21 -12.44
C ALA A 167 0.61 0.84 -12.19
N ILE A 168 0.51 1.62 -11.12
CA ILE A 168 1.45 2.68 -10.76
C ILE A 168 2.48 2.19 -9.75
N PHE A 169 2.16 1.15 -8.98
CA PHE A 169 3.08 0.62 -7.99
C PHE A 169 4.36 0.09 -8.66
N PRO A 170 5.53 0.51 -8.18
CA PRO A 170 6.79 0.09 -8.78
C PRO A 170 7.02 -1.39 -8.50
N VAL A 171 7.64 -2.10 -9.44
CA VAL A 171 8.06 -3.51 -9.32
C VAL A 171 9.22 -3.70 -8.30
N ARG A 172 9.48 -2.69 -7.46
CA ARG A 172 10.53 -2.73 -6.44
C ARG A 172 10.05 -3.55 -5.25
N GLN A 173 10.95 -4.22 -4.55
CA GLN A 173 10.64 -4.98 -3.33
C GLN A 173 10.28 -4.02 -2.19
N TRP A 174 9.01 -3.65 -2.05
CA TRP A 174 8.54 -3.03 -0.81
C TRP A 174 8.25 -4.10 0.23
N GLN A 175 8.47 -3.78 1.49
CA GLN A 175 8.19 -4.68 2.60
C GLN A 175 6.94 -4.23 3.33
N LEU A 176 6.00 -5.15 3.56
CA LEU A 176 4.87 -4.87 4.44
C LEU A 176 5.37 -4.73 5.88
N HIS A 177 5.35 -3.50 6.36
CA HIS A 177 5.75 -3.18 7.72
C HIS A 177 4.63 -3.43 8.73
N LYS A 178 3.38 -3.09 8.36
CA LYS A 178 2.23 -3.23 9.27
C LYS A 178 0.92 -3.40 8.51
N ALA A 179 0.07 -4.30 9.00
CA ALA A 179 -1.31 -4.45 8.56
C ALA A 179 -2.28 -4.32 9.75
N VAL A 180 -3.39 -3.61 9.55
CA VAL A 180 -4.44 -3.43 10.57
C VAL A 180 -5.81 -3.49 9.91
N VAL A 181 -6.68 -4.35 10.40
CA VAL A 181 -8.09 -4.38 10.00
C VAL A 181 -8.87 -3.32 10.78
N LEU A 182 -9.64 -2.51 10.07
CA LEU A 182 -10.49 -1.44 10.60
C LEU A 182 -11.98 -1.84 10.52
N PRO A 183 -12.86 -1.13 11.24
CA PRO A 183 -14.30 -1.32 11.10
C PRO A 183 -14.75 -1.22 9.63
N GLY A 184 -15.72 -2.03 9.23
CA GLY A 184 -16.20 -2.07 7.85
C GLY A 184 -15.32 -2.91 6.91
N GLY A 185 -14.43 -3.77 7.44
CA GLY A 185 -13.62 -4.69 6.64
C GLY A 185 -12.44 -4.02 5.91
N ILE A 186 -12.23 -2.73 6.11
CA ILE A 186 -11.13 -1.99 5.49
C ILE A 186 -9.81 -2.46 6.10
N CYS A 187 -8.84 -2.83 5.25
CA CYS A 187 -7.50 -3.20 5.69
C CYS A 187 -6.54 -2.04 5.43
N ARG A 188 -5.90 -1.51 6.47
CA ARG A 188 -4.80 -0.56 6.30
C ARG A 188 -3.47 -1.30 6.27
N LEU A 189 -2.78 -1.19 5.15
CA LEU A 189 -1.46 -1.74 4.89
C LEU A 189 -0.44 -0.60 4.87
N ILE A 190 0.71 -0.82 5.51
CA ILE A 190 1.83 0.13 5.52
C ILE A 190 3.03 -0.61 4.96
N TYR A 191 3.49 -0.17 3.80
CA TYR A 191 4.67 -0.65 3.13
C TYR A 191 5.81 0.34 3.28
N ARG A 192 7.03 -0.17 3.36
CA ARG A 192 8.24 0.65 3.41
C ARG A 192 9.24 0.18 2.38
N ASN A 193 9.98 1.12 1.82
CA ASN A 193 11.01 0.83 0.83
C ASN A 193 12.31 0.44 1.56
N PRO A 194 12.77 -0.82 1.48
CA PRO A 194 13.98 -1.28 2.18
C PRO A 194 15.25 -0.64 1.63
N CYS A 195 15.25 -0.13 0.39
CA CYS A 195 16.41 0.60 -0.16
C CYS A 195 16.63 1.97 0.48
N ARG A 196 15.72 2.42 1.36
CA ARG A 196 15.84 3.67 2.12
C ARG A 196 15.76 3.45 3.64
N MET A 197 15.73 2.19 4.11
CA MET A 197 15.90 1.83 5.52
C MET A 197 17.37 1.73 5.89
#